data_AF-A0A3D3EBL0-F1
#
_entry.id   AF-A0A3D3EBL0-F1
#
_cell.length_a   1.000
_cell.length_b   1.000
_cell.length_c   1.000
_cell.angle_alpha   90.00
_cell.angle_beta   90.00
_cell.angle_gamma   90.00
#
_symmetry.space_group_name_H-M   'P 1'
#
loop_
_entity.id
_entity.type
_entity.pdbx_description
1 polymer ?
#
loop_
_entity_poly.entity_id
_entity_poly.type
_entity_poly.pdbx_seq_one_letter_code
_entity_poly.pdbx_strand_id
1 'polypeptide(L)' 'MSNRDQKGNVLLDIKGLKIDGFSDEKWHEIIKGVDLTLRRGEVMGLIGESGAGKSTLGLAAMGYTQPGCRI' A
#
# COMPACT_ATOMS: atom_id res chain seq x y z
N MET A 1 3.33 19.73 30.73
CA MET A 1 2.71 18.57 30.07
C MET A 1 2.36 18.96 28.64
N SER A 2 3.24 18.70 27.66
CA SER A 2 3.05 19.16 26.28
C SER A 2 2.53 18.05 25.36
N ASN A 3 1.28 18.23 24.94
CA ASN A 3 0.72 17.94 23.62
C ASN A 3 1.00 16.54 23.01
N ARG A 4 0.26 15.51 23.48
CA ARG A 4 0.21 14.19 22.81
C ARG A 4 -0.89 14.07 21.74
N ASP A 5 -1.68 15.12 21.48
CA ASP A 5 -2.96 14.98 20.76
C ASP A 5 -3.05 15.70 19.39
N GLN A 6 -1.96 16.23 18.84
CA GLN A 6 -1.97 16.62 17.43
C GLN A 6 -1.61 15.41 16.57
N LYS A 7 -2.62 14.63 16.15
CA LYS A 7 -2.45 13.66 15.06
C LYS A 7 -1.84 14.40 13.87
N GLY A 8 -0.62 14.03 13.48
CA GLY A 8 0.13 14.71 12.42
C GLY A 8 -0.64 14.80 11.10
N ASN A 9 -0.24 15.75 10.25
CA ASN A 9 -0.76 15.88 8.89
C ASN A 9 -0.69 14.54 8.14
N VAL A 10 -1.68 14.28 7.28
CA VAL A 10 -1.68 13.10 6.41
C VAL A 10 -0.41 13.12 5.56
N LEU A 11 0.34 12.02 5.62
CA LEU A 11 1.57 11.84 4.85
C LEU A 11 1.31 11.02 3.58
N LEU A 12 0.47 9.99 3.70
CA LEU A 12 0.06 9.11 2.61
C LEU A 12 -1.45 8.86 2.73
N ASP A 13 -2.17 9.04 1.63
CA ASP A 13 -3.56 8.65 1.50
C ASP A 13 -3.71 7.82 0.22
N ILE A 14 -4.12 6.57 0.36
CA ILE A 14 -4.38 5.65 -0.73
C ILE A 14 -5.87 5.33 -0.71
N LYS A 15 -6.51 5.45 -1.88
CA LYS A 15 -7.93 5.15 -2.07
C LYS A 15 -8.11 4.13 -3.18
N GLY A 16 -8.78 3.04 -2.88
CA GLY A 16 -9.21 2.02 -3.83
C GLY A 16 -8.07 1.40 -4.64
N LEU A 17 -6.86 1.31 -4.09
CA LEU A 17 -5.70 0.82 -4.83
C LEU A 17 -5.94 -0.61 -5.27
N LYS A 18 -5.86 -0.83 -6.58
CA LYS A 18 -5.90 -2.15 -7.22
C LYS A 18 -4.60 -2.35 -7.96
N ILE A 19 -4.08 -3.57 -7.92
CA ILE A 19 -2.87 -3.93 -8.66
C ILE A 19 -3.07 -5.32 -9.22
N ASP A 20 -2.93 -5.43 -10.54
CA ASP A 20 -2.86 -6.72 -11.21
C ASP A 20 -1.42 -7.03 -11.59
N GLY A 21 -1.01 -8.29 -11.45
CA GLY A 21 0.24 -8.83 -11.99
C GLY A 21 -0.02 -9.78 -13.16
N PHE A 22 0.86 -9.78 -14.15
CA PHE A 22 0.80 -10.68 -15.28
C PHE A 22 1.68 -11.92 -15.05
N SER A 23 1.07 -13.10 -15.04
CA SER A 23 1.73 -14.40 -14.94
C SER A 23 0.87 -15.48 -15.59
N ASP A 24 1.47 -16.59 -16.03
CA ASP A 24 0.74 -17.71 -16.66
C ASP A 24 -0.20 -17.26 -17.81
N GLU A 25 0.27 -16.30 -18.61
CA GLU A 25 -0.47 -15.68 -19.73
C GLU A 25 -1.80 -15.00 -19.34
N LYS A 26 -1.98 -14.65 -18.07
CA LYS A 26 -3.20 -14.02 -17.55
C LYS A 26 -2.89 -12.95 -16.50
N TRP A 27 -3.86 -12.05 -16.31
CA TRP A 27 -3.81 -11.06 -15.24
C TRP A 27 -4.39 -11.64 -13.95
N HIS A 28 -3.71 -11.37 -12.85
CA HIS A 28 -4.10 -11.78 -11.50
C HIS A 28 -4.16 -10.58 -10.58
N GLU A 29 -5.27 -10.44 -9.83
CA GLU A 29 -5.38 -9.41 -8.80
C GLU A 29 -4.41 -9.72 -7.63
N ILE A 30 -3.43 -8.86 -7.43
CA ILE A 30 -2.52 -8.88 -6.28
C ILE A 30 -3.12 -8.04 -5.14
N ILE A 31 -3.57 -6.82 -5.46
CA ILE A 31 -4.24 -5.92 -4.52
C ILE A 31 -5.67 -5.67 -5.03
N LYS A 32 -6.67 -5.91 -4.18
CA LYS A 32 -8.09 -6.02 -4.58
C LYS A 32 -8.94 -4.78 -4.25
N GLY A 33 -8.32 -3.63 -4.04
CA GLY A 33 -8.98 -2.43 -3.53
C GLY A 33 -8.63 -2.22 -2.07
N VAL A 34 -7.56 -1.47 -1.82
CA VAL A 34 -7.09 -1.11 -0.48
C VAL A 34 -7.21 0.39 -0.27
N ASP A 35 -7.81 0.76 0.86
CA ASP A 35 -7.79 2.11 1.41
C ASP A 35 -6.84 2.12 2.61
N LEU A 36 -5.89 3.06 2.63
CA LEU A 36 -5.07 3.30 3.83
C LEU A 36 -4.71 4.78 3.94
N THR A 37 -4.54 5.23 5.18
CA THR A 37 -4.08 6.58 5.49
C THR A 37 -2.98 6.46 6.53
N LEU A 38 -1.81 7.02 6.24
CA LEU A 38 -0.68 7.10 7.18
C LEU A 38 -0.39 8.56 7.51
N ARG A 39 -0.29 8.88 8.80
CA ARG A 39 -0.01 10.24 9.28
C ARG A 39 1.47 10.42 9.60
N ARG A 40 1.94 11.66 9.54
CA ARG A 40 3.32 11.98 9.91
C ARG A 40 3.59 11.58 11.36
N GLY A 41 4.64 10.77 11.57
CA GLY A 41 5.02 10.24 12.89
C GLY A 41 4.34 8.94 13.29
N GLU A 42 3.40 8.44 12.47
CA GLU A 42 2.78 7.12 12.67
C GLU A 42 3.67 6.01 12.09
N VAL A 43 3.67 4.86 12.75
CA VAL A 43 4.30 3.64 12.26
C VAL A 43 3.20 2.62 11.98
N MET A 44 3.10 2.16 10.73
CA MET A 44 2.14 1.15 10.31
C MET A 44 2.87 -0.14 9.93
N GLY A 45 2.48 -1.26 10.56
CA GLY A 45 2.96 -2.59 10.21
C GLY A 45 2.03 -3.26 9.21
N LEU A 46 2.60 -3.82 8.14
CA LEU A 46 1.87 -4.61 7.15
C LEU A 46 2.30 -6.07 7.25
N ILE A 47 1.38 -6.95 7.66
CA ILE A 47 1.64 -8.38 7.90
C ILE A 47 0.78 -9.27 7.02
N GLY A 48 1.22 -10.51 6.79
CA GLY A 48 0.52 -11.49 5.95
C GLY A 48 1.48 -12.52 5.34
N GLU A 49 0.94 -13.61 4.80
CA GLU A 49 1.69 -14.72 4.19
C GLU A 49 2.53 -14.28 2.98
N SER A 50 3.51 -15.09 2.59
CA SER A 50 4.27 -14.85 1.35
C SER A 50 3.32 -14.79 0.15
N GLY A 51 3.50 -13.82 -0.75
CA GLY A 51 2.62 -13.62 -1.90
C GLY A 51 1.34 -12.78 -1.63
N ALA A 52 1.04 -12.40 -0.39
CA ALA A 52 -0.15 -11.59 -0.07
C ALA A 52 -0.12 -10.12 -0.57
N GLY A 53 0.85 -9.74 -1.43
CA GLY A 53 0.92 -8.39 -2.01
C GLY A 53 1.60 -7.32 -1.14
N LYS A 54 2.20 -7.67 0.01
CA LYS A 54 2.79 -6.69 0.95
C LYS A 54 3.85 -5.78 0.32
N SER A 55 4.85 -6.37 -0.35
CA SER A 55 5.91 -5.60 -1.01
C SER A 55 5.37 -4.78 -2.18
N THR A 56 4.38 -5.32 -2.90
CA THR A 56 3.70 -4.62 -4.01
C THR A 56 2.97 -3.38 -3.51
N LEU A 57 2.22 -3.48 -2.40
CA LEU A 57 1.56 -2.35 -1.74
C LEU A 57 2.59 -1.31 -1.26
N GLY A 58 3.69 -1.76 -0.64
CA GLY A 58 4.75 -0.87 -0.16
C GLY A 58 5.45 -0.09 -1.29
N LEU A 59 5.72 -0.76 -2.41
CA LEU A 59 6.27 -0.11 -3.62
C LEU A 59 5.27 0.90 -4.21
N ALA A 60 4.00 0.53 -4.31
CA ALA A 60 2.95 1.44 -4.80
C ALA A 60 2.79 2.68 -3.91
N ALA A 61 2.92 2.52 -2.59
CA ALA A 61 2.94 3.64 -1.64
C ALA A 61 4.11 4.62 -1.87
N MET A 62 5.20 4.17 -2.50
CA MET A 62 6.34 4.99 -2.91
C MET A 62 6.21 5.53 -4.35
N GLY A 63 5.06 5.35 -5.00
CA GLY A 63 4.82 5.75 -6.38
C GLY A 63 5.51 4.85 -7.42
N TYR A 64 5.82 3.60 -7.05
CA TYR A 64 6.50 2.65 -7.93
C TYR A 64 5.68 1.38 -8.18
N THR A 65 5.67 0.91 -9.42
CA THR A 65 5.07 -0.37 -9.83
C THR A 65 6.13 -1.24 -10.49
N GLN A 66 6.17 -2.52 -10.12
CA GLN A 66 7.11 -3.48 -10.72
C GLN A 66 6.74 -3.75 -12.19
N PRO A 67 7.72 -4.11 -13.04
CA PRO A 67 7.43 -4.60 -14.39
C PRO A 67 6.46 -5.79 -14.36
N GLY A 68 5.52 -5.82 -15.30
CA GLY A 68 4.47 -6.83 -15.33
C GLY A 68 3.32 -6.59 -14.34
N CYS A 69 3.34 -5.48 -13.60
CA CYS A 69 2.19 -5.03 -12.80
C CYS A 69 1.51 -3.83 -13.46
N ARG A 70 0.20 -3.67 -13.21
CA ARG A 70 -0.57 -2.47 -13.55
C ARG A 70 -1.38 -1.98 -12.33
N ILE A 71 -1.49 -0.67 -12.18
CA ILE A 71 -2.32 0.05 -11.19
C ILE A 71 -3.58 0.58 -11.88
#